data_AF-A0AAQ3WLF5-F1
#
_entry.id   AF-A0AAQ3WLF5-F1
#
_cell.length_a   1.000
_cell.length_b   1.000
_cell.length_c   1.000
_cell.angle_alpha   90.00
_cell.angle_beta   90.00
_cell.angle_gamma   90.00
#
_symmetry.space_group_name_H-M   'P 1'
#
loop_
_entity.id
_entity.type
_entity.pdbx_description
1 polymer ?
#
loop_
_entity_poly.entity_id
_entity_poly.type
_entity_poly.pdbx_seq_one_letter_code
_entity_poly.pdbx_strand_id
1 'polypeptide(L)'
;MALEKATSFLSSLLGGGGAGDGEPAATVKSIIIYPVKSARGLEVPQAPITATGFRWDRQWLVANAKGRAYTQRVEPKLALVQVELPPEAFAEDWQPTSDDHMVIRAPGMDPLKIPLAEEHTTIDEVSLWEWSGSAYDEGAEAAEWFSAYFGKPSRLVRFKQVSETRPTNPDYAQGYKIMFTDCFPFLIASQGSLDALNEVLKEPVPMNRFRPNILVDGCYPYSEDLWKTIKINNLTFLGVKLCNRCKVPTINQDNGIPGTEPTETLLTFRSDEVLRPSHKNNRQVYFGQNLVCKDSLSGKGKGKIIKGLKKLSGGADHMKICSDLNSEQTVTEFREGDGLLGSLVMSMAVPPKSQVAPLALAKEACASMVSGWKQGPEGWMESQSAPEPQA
;
A
#
# COMPACT_ATOMS: atom_id res chain seq x y z
N MET A 1 32.71 -24.80 -22.23
CA MET A 1 32.37 -23.80 -21.19
C MET A 1 31.03 -23.09 -21.39
N ALA A 2 30.64 -22.61 -22.58
CA ALA A 2 29.30 -22.03 -22.80
C ALA A 2 28.18 -23.08 -22.94
N LEU A 3 28.51 -24.30 -23.40
CA LEU A 3 27.54 -25.36 -23.67
C LEU A 3 27.11 -26.14 -22.40
N GLU A 4 27.97 -26.25 -21.38
CA GLU A 4 27.66 -26.89 -20.09
C GLU A 4 26.69 -26.05 -19.23
N LYS A 5 26.73 -24.71 -19.35
CA LYS A 5 25.79 -23.83 -18.65
C LYS A 5 24.38 -23.89 -19.23
N ALA A 6 24.25 -24.11 -20.54
CA ALA A 6 22.95 -24.29 -21.18
C ALA A 6 22.28 -25.62 -20.82
N THR A 7 23.07 -26.68 -20.62
CA THR A 7 22.57 -28.02 -20.24
C THR A 7 22.15 -28.09 -18.77
N SER A 8 22.85 -27.38 -17.87
CA SER A 8 22.42 -27.21 -16.46
C SER A 8 21.08 -26.47 -16.32
N PHE A 9 20.73 -25.61 -17.27
CA PHE A 9 19.47 -24.84 -17.25
C PHE A 9 18.30 -25.62 -17.88
N LEU A 10 18.57 -26.47 -18.87
CA LEU A 10 17.55 -27.35 -19.44
C LEU A 10 17.15 -28.48 -18.49
N SER A 11 18.03 -28.91 -17.58
CA SER A 11 17.65 -29.89 -16.54
C SER A 11 16.71 -29.31 -15.47
N SER A 12 16.69 -28.00 -15.23
CA SER A 12 15.73 -27.37 -14.31
C SER A 12 14.35 -27.14 -14.94
N LEU A 13 14.25 -27.19 -16.27
CA LEU A 13 12.99 -27.03 -17.01
C LEU A 13 12.27 -28.36 -17.29
N LEU A 14 12.95 -29.51 -17.16
CA LEU A 14 12.40 -30.83 -17.50
C LEU A 14 12.59 -31.92 -16.42
N GLY A 15 12.95 -31.59 -15.19
CA GLY A 15 13.29 -32.59 -14.18
C GLY A 15 12.58 -32.45 -12.84
N GLY A 16 11.64 -33.37 -12.58
CA GLY A 16 11.55 -34.05 -11.29
C GLY A 16 10.60 -33.44 -10.26
N GLY A 17 9.52 -34.17 -9.97
CA GLY A 17 8.73 -33.97 -8.76
C GLY A 17 9.60 -34.10 -7.51
N GLY A 18 9.91 -32.95 -6.92
CA GLY A 18 10.56 -32.82 -5.63
C GLY A 18 10.17 -31.47 -5.06
N ALA A 19 9.55 -31.47 -3.88
CA ALA A 19 9.23 -30.26 -3.13
C ALA A 19 10.54 -29.56 -2.73
N GLY A 20 10.99 -28.63 -3.57
CA GLY A 20 12.12 -27.73 -3.30
C GLY A 20 11.58 -26.34 -2.98
N ASP A 21 11.93 -25.82 -1.80
CA ASP A 21 11.66 -24.44 -1.41
C ASP A 21 12.30 -23.49 -2.44
N GLY A 22 11.47 -22.92 -3.31
CA GLY A 22 11.89 -21.99 -4.36
C GLY A 22 12.59 -20.75 -3.79
N GLU A 23 13.51 -20.18 -4.57
CA GLU A 23 14.17 -18.92 -4.20
C GLU A 23 13.13 -17.82 -3.92
N PRO A 24 13.35 -17.01 -2.88
CA PRO A 24 12.40 -15.97 -2.49
C PRO A 24 12.32 -14.87 -3.56
N ALA A 25 11.11 -14.38 -3.81
CA ALA A 25 10.85 -13.33 -4.79
C ALA A 25 11.39 -11.94 -4.36
N ALA A 26 11.52 -11.72 -3.04
CA ALA A 26 12.04 -10.50 -2.43
C ALA A 26 12.41 -10.76 -0.94
N THR A 27 12.95 -9.77 -0.23
CA THR A 27 13.20 -9.81 1.22
C THR A 27 12.60 -8.59 1.90
N VAL A 28 12.00 -8.75 3.09
CA VAL A 28 11.51 -7.63 3.90
C VAL A 28 12.70 -6.84 4.43
N LYS A 29 12.84 -5.60 3.95
CA LYS A 29 13.88 -4.65 4.34
C LYS A 29 13.51 -3.92 5.62
N SER A 30 12.29 -3.37 5.67
CA SER A 30 11.82 -2.57 6.81
C SER A 30 10.32 -2.78 7.04
N ILE A 31 9.92 -2.69 8.31
CA ILE A 31 8.52 -2.61 8.73
C ILE A 31 8.30 -1.24 9.34
N ILE A 32 7.27 -0.53 8.89
CA ILE A 32 7.04 0.85 9.28
C ILE A 32 5.61 1.02 9.79
N ILE A 33 5.48 1.60 10.98
CA ILE A 33 4.21 1.88 11.67
C ILE A 33 4.01 3.38 11.74
N TYR A 34 2.79 3.86 11.52
CA TYR A 34 2.49 5.30 11.59
C TYR A 34 1.38 5.52 12.61
N PRO A 35 1.70 5.65 13.91
CA PRO A 35 0.67 5.62 14.95
C PRO A 35 -0.37 6.72 14.82
N VAL A 36 0.10 7.95 14.62
CA VAL A 36 -0.75 9.11 14.32
C VAL A 36 -0.87 9.26 12.81
N LYS A 37 -2.11 9.32 12.31
CA LYS A 37 -2.41 9.54 10.90
C LYS A 37 -1.69 10.80 10.41
N SER A 38 -0.96 10.66 9.30
CA SER A 38 -0.18 11.72 8.66
C SER A 38 1.07 12.17 9.41
N ALA A 39 1.37 11.66 10.60
CA ALA A 39 2.64 11.91 11.30
C ALA A 39 3.77 11.03 10.75
N ARG A 40 5.00 11.21 11.26
CA ARG A 40 6.15 10.36 10.90
C ARG A 40 5.94 8.90 11.27
N GLY A 41 6.57 8.03 10.49
CA GLY A 41 6.56 6.58 10.73
C GLY A 41 7.72 6.14 11.63
N LEU A 42 7.53 4.99 12.25
CA LEU A 42 8.49 4.29 13.11
C LEU A 42 8.94 3.03 12.37
N GLU A 43 10.22 2.94 12.08
CA GLU A 43 10.79 1.68 11.62
C GLU A 43 10.99 0.76 12.82
N VAL A 44 10.43 -0.45 12.74
CA VAL A 44 10.39 -1.40 13.84
C VAL A 44 10.96 -2.75 13.42
N PRO A 45 11.62 -3.48 14.34
CA PRO A 45 12.19 -4.80 14.01
C PRO A 45 11.11 -5.86 13.81
N GLN A 46 9.91 -5.65 14.35
CA GLN A 46 8.77 -6.55 14.24
C GLN A 46 7.46 -5.81 14.48
N ALA A 47 6.35 -6.36 13.98
CA ALA A 47 5.03 -5.79 14.22
C ALA A 47 3.95 -6.88 14.34
N PRO A 48 3.16 -6.90 15.43
CA PRO A 48 2.00 -7.77 15.54
C PRO A 48 0.91 -7.37 14.54
N ILE A 49 0.20 -8.35 13.99
CA ILE A 49 -0.93 -8.15 13.08
C ILE A 49 -2.24 -8.22 13.87
N THR A 50 -3.10 -7.25 13.63
CA THR A 50 -4.46 -7.17 14.15
C THR A 50 -5.47 -7.30 13.00
N ALA A 51 -6.77 -7.35 13.32
CA ALA A 51 -7.84 -7.34 12.32
C ALA A 51 -7.88 -6.06 11.45
N THR A 52 -7.15 -5.00 11.83
CA THR A 52 -7.18 -3.68 11.18
C THR A 52 -5.85 -3.24 10.57
N GLY A 53 -4.82 -4.10 10.59
CA GLY A 53 -3.47 -3.77 10.14
C GLY A 53 -2.42 -4.13 11.19
N PHE A 54 -1.24 -3.54 11.09
CA PHE A 54 -0.26 -3.67 12.17
C PHE A 54 -0.76 -3.00 13.44
N ARG A 55 -0.38 -3.56 14.59
CA ARG A 55 -0.63 -2.95 15.90
C ARG A 55 -0.09 -1.52 15.89
N TRP A 56 -0.87 -0.61 16.48
CA TRP A 56 -0.61 0.84 16.54
C TRP A 56 -0.76 1.60 15.24
N ASP A 57 -0.90 0.97 14.08
CA ASP A 57 -0.92 1.69 12.81
C ASP A 57 -2.20 2.53 12.61
N ARG A 58 -2.04 3.86 12.48
CA ARG A 58 -3.11 4.86 12.29
C ARG A 58 -4.28 4.70 13.29
N GLN A 59 -3.94 4.44 14.55
CA GLN A 59 -4.91 4.42 15.65
C GLN A 59 -5.32 5.83 16.08
N TRP A 60 -4.43 6.81 15.89
CA TRP A 60 -4.66 8.20 16.25
C TRP A 60 -4.83 9.09 15.03
N LEU A 61 -5.51 10.22 15.22
CA LEU A 61 -5.71 11.25 14.22
C LEU A 61 -5.82 12.61 14.92
N VAL A 62 -5.40 13.69 14.26
CA VAL A 62 -5.67 15.05 14.75
C VAL A 62 -6.91 15.59 14.05
N ALA A 63 -7.93 15.98 14.80
CA ALA A 63 -9.15 16.58 14.30
C ALA A 63 -9.21 18.08 14.60
N ASN A 64 -9.94 18.84 13.78
CA ASN A 64 -10.21 20.26 14.02
C ASN A 64 -11.41 20.47 14.96
N ALA A 65 -11.75 21.72 15.27
CA ALA A 65 -12.92 22.08 16.10
C ALA A 65 -14.28 21.53 15.59
N LYS A 66 -14.39 21.14 14.31
CA LYS A 66 -15.59 20.56 13.71
C LYS A 66 -15.51 19.03 13.60
N GLY A 67 -14.57 18.38 14.30
CA GLY A 67 -14.35 16.94 14.23
C GLY A 67 -13.72 16.44 12.92
N ARG A 68 -13.36 17.33 11.99
CA ARG A 68 -12.80 16.91 10.68
C ARG A 68 -11.32 16.62 10.80
N ALA A 69 -10.90 15.52 10.20
CA ALA A 69 -9.51 15.09 10.17
C ALA A 69 -8.57 16.11 9.51
N TYR A 70 -7.48 16.45 10.21
CA TYR A 70 -6.30 16.97 9.56
C TYR A 70 -5.50 15.83 8.94
N THR A 71 -5.14 16.04 7.68
CA THR A 71 -4.20 15.18 6.96
C THR A 71 -3.07 16.04 6.42
N GLN A 72 -1.96 15.43 6.05
CA GLN A 72 -0.86 16.12 5.37
C GLN A 72 -1.34 16.91 4.12
N ARG A 73 -2.49 16.56 3.52
CA ARG A 73 -3.06 17.31 2.39
C ARG A 73 -3.49 18.74 2.76
N VAL A 74 -3.93 18.95 3.99
CA VAL A 74 -4.45 20.24 4.47
C VAL A 74 -3.55 20.86 5.53
N GLU A 75 -2.76 20.03 6.23
CA GLU A 75 -1.82 20.44 7.26
C GLU A 75 -0.47 19.70 7.07
N PRO A 76 0.37 20.16 6.13
CA PRO A 76 1.66 19.52 5.83
C PRO A 76 2.62 19.45 7.03
N LYS A 77 2.49 20.34 8.03
CA LYS A 77 3.27 20.31 9.27
C LYS A 77 3.12 19.03 10.07
N LEU A 78 2.08 18.23 9.82
CA LEU A 78 1.96 16.87 10.36
C LEU A 78 3.16 15.99 9.98
N ALA A 79 3.81 16.23 8.84
CA ALA A 79 5.01 15.50 8.42
C ALA A 79 6.20 15.67 9.40
N LEU A 80 6.18 16.72 10.23
CA LEU A 80 7.22 17.02 11.22
C LEU A 80 6.88 16.50 12.62
N VAL A 81 5.67 15.99 12.81
CA VAL A 81 5.25 15.38 14.07
C VAL A 81 5.89 14.01 14.18
N GLN A 82 6.79 13.88 15.15
CA GLN A 82 7.48 12.64 15.49
C GLN A 82 6.70 11.92 16.59
N VAL A 83 6.74 10.60 16.55
CA VAL A 83 6.08 9.73 17.51
C VAL A 83 7.14 8.77 18.04
N GLU A 84 7.04 8.39 19.30
CA GLU A 84 7.83 7.34 19.92
C GLU A 84 6.87 6.45 20.71
N LEU A 85 7.09 5.14 20.66
CA LEU A 85 6.37 4.14 21.46
C LEU A 85 7.40 3.30 22.23
N PRO A 86 7.04 2.74 23.39
CA PRO A 86 7.90 1.80 24.10
C PRO A 86 8.32 0.64 23.18
N PRO A 87 9.59 0.21 23.17
CA PRO A 87 10.05 -0.88 22.29
C PRO A 87 9.23 -2.17 22.42
N GLU A 88 8.81 -2.50 23.63
CA GLU A 88 7.95 -3.63 23.99
C GLU A 88 6.53 -3.54 23.43
N ALA A 89 6.08 -2.35 23.02
CA ALA A 89 4.77 -2.15 22.41
C ALA A 89 4.59 -2.94 21.10
N PHE A 90 5.70 -3.35 20.48
CA PHE A 90 5.72 -4.17 19.26
C PHE A 90 5.92 -5.67 19.52
N ALA A 91 5.90 -6.11 20.78
CA ALA A 91 5.81 -7.53 21.12
C ALA A 91 4.36 -8.03 21.00
N GLU A 92 4.20 -9.31 20.66
CA GLU A 92 2.90 -9.94 20.38
C GLU A 92 1.96 -9.91 21.60
N ASP A 93 2.47 -10.31 22.78
CA ASP A 93 1.67 -10.48 24.00
C ASP A 93 1.72 -9.27 24.95
N TRP A 94 2.34 -8.15 24.53
CA TRP A 94 2.47 -6.97 25.38
C TRP A 94 1.13 -6.26 25.57
N GLN A 95 0.86 -5.76 26.76
CA GLN A 95 -0.28 -4.88 27.04
C GLN A 95 0.23 -3.63 27.76
N PRO A 96 -0.28 -2.44 27.41
CA PRO A 96 0.12 -1.22 28.09
C PRO A 96 -0.33 -1.24 29.55
N THR A 97 0.52 -0.70 30.41
CA THR A 97 0.25 -0.38 31.81
C THR A 97 -0.04 1.12 31.95
N SER A 98 -0.41 1.56 33.16
CA SER A 98 -0.66 2.98 33.44
C SER A 98 0.57 3.87 33.23
N ASP A 99 1.79 3.30 33.30
CA ASP A 99 3.03 4.06 33.15
C ASP A 99 3.50 4.15 31.69
N ASP A 100 2.82 3.47 30.77
CA ASP A 100 3.19 3.41 29.36
C ASP A 100 2.58 4.55 28.55
N HIS A 101 3.45 5.29 27.85
CA HIS A 101 3.06 6.47 27.10
C HIS A 101 3.59 6.42 25.67
N MET A 102 2.78 6.90 24.72
CA MET A 102 3.27 7.39 23.44
C MET A 102 3.84 8.79 23.64
N VAL A 103 5.04 9.06 23.13
CA VAL A 103 5.64 10.40 23.18
C VAL A 103 5.52 11.05 21.82
N ILE A 104 5.01 12.28 21.77
CA ILE A 104 4.88 13.09 20.55
C ILE A 104 5.83 14.28 20.66
N ARG A 105 6.54 14.56 19.56
CA ARG A 105 7.43 15.73 19.45
C ARG A 105 7.17 16.47 18.14
N ALA A 106 7.34 17.78 18.17
CA ALA A 106 7.36 18.60 16.97
C ALA A 106 8.29 19.81 17.15
N PRO A 107 8.74 20.45 16.05
CA PRO A 107 9.62 21.62 16.15
C PRO A 107 9.01 22.74 16.99
N GLY A 108 9.77 23.23 17.96
CA GLY A 108 9.37 24.35 18.83
C GLY A 108 8.36 23.99 19.93
N MET A 109 8.08 22.70 20.14
CA MET A 109 7.15 22.21 21.16
C MET A 109 7.87 21.34 22.19
N ASP A 110 7.44 21.43 23.44
CA ASP A 110 7.86 20.47 24.47
C ASP A 110 7.29 19.06 24.17
N PRO A 111 7.91 17.98 24.66
CA PRO A 111 7.42 16.63 24.41
C PRO A 111 6.06 16.39 25.10
N LEU A 112 5.09 15.90 24.33
CA LEU A 112 3.77 15.53 24.82
C LEU A 112 3.72 14.03 25.12
N LYS A 113 3.21 13.64 26.29
CA LYS A 113 3.01 12.23 26.65
C LYS A 113 1.53 11.88 26.58
N ILE A 114 1.22 10.81 25.86
CA ILE A 114 -0.14 10.30 25.68
C ILE A 114 -0.22 8.91 26.33
N PRO A 115 -0.98 8.74 27.43
CA PRO A 115 -1.13 7.46 28.10
C PRO A 115 -1.74 6.39 27.19
N LEU A 116 -1.14 5.20 27.17
CA LEU A 116 -1.58 4.10 26.30
C LEU A 116 -2.71 3.27 26.93
N ALA A 117 -2.75 3.15 28.26
CA ALA A 117 -3.71 2.32 28.97
C ALA A 117 -4.94 3.07 29.53
N GLU A 118 -4.97 4.40 29.47
CA GLU A 118 -6.04 5.18 30.09
C GLU A 118 -7.40 5.02 29.41
N GLU A 119 -8.46 5.18 30.23
CA GLU A 119 -9.83 5.31 29.76
C GLU A 119 -10.06 6.73 29.25
N HIS A 120 -10.63 6.83 28.05
CA HIS A 120 -10.80 8.12 27.39
C HIS A 120 -12.27 8.51 27.31
N THR A 121 -12.53 9.79 27.48
CA THR A 121 -13.83 10.38 27.15
C THR A 121 -14.11 10.19 25.66
N THR A 122 -15.38 9.93 25.31
CA THR A 122 -15.79 9.82 23.91
C THR A 122 -16.17 11.21 23.38
N ILE A 123 -15.78 11.49 22.14
CA ILE A 123 -16.35 12.56 21.33
C ILE A 123 -17.00 11.97 20.08
N ASP A 124 -18.07 12.60 19.63
CA ASP A 124 -18.81 12.21 18.42
C ASP A 124 -18.46 13.10 17.23
N GLU A 125 -19.00 12.76 16.05
CA GLU A 125 -18.85 13.52 14.81
C GLU A 125 -17.40 13.72 14.34
N VAL A 126 -16.52 12.76 14.66
CA VAL A 126 -15.19 12.70 14.07
C VAL A 126 -15.30 12.15 12.67
N SER A 127 -14.82 12.90 11.68
CA SER A 127 -14.94 12.55 10.27
C SER A 127 -13.60 12.41 9.55
N LEU A 128 -13.51 11.37 8.73
CA LEU A 128 -12.38 11.08 7.85
C LEU A 128 -12.89 10.49 6.53
N TRP A 129 -12.75 11.26 5.45
CA TRP A 129 -13.38 10.94 4.16
C TRP A 129 -14.91 10.81 4.34
N GLU A 130 -15.52 9.80 3.75
CA GLU A 130 -16.96 9.49 3.88
C GLU A 130 -17.34 8.88 5.23
N TRP A 131 -16.37 8.57 6.10
CA TRP A 131 -16.66 8.03 7.43
C TRP A 131 -16.85 9.14 8.45
N SER A 132 -17.90 9.02 9.26
CA SER A 132 -18.11 9.77 10.51
C SER A 132 -18.43 8.79 11.63
N GLY A 133 -18.00 9.08 12.85
CA GLY A 133 -18.28 8.26 14.03
C GLY A 133 -17.66 8.82 15.31
N SER A 134 -17.68 8.01 16.36
CA SER A 134 -17.13 8.41 17.66
C SER A 134 -15.64 8.06 17.80
N ALA A 135 -14.91 8.82 18.60
CA ALA A 135 -13.52 8.56 18.93
C ALA A 135 -13.25 8.86 20.41
N TYR A 136 -12.17 8.29 20.93
CA TYR A 136 -11.62 8.62 22.24
C TYR A 136 -10.84 9.94 22.14
N ASP A 137 -11.14 10.90 23.01
CA ASP A 137 -10.44 12.18 23.13
C ASP A 137 -9.26 12.04 24.09
N GLU A 138 -8.06 12.38 23.64
CA GLU A 138 -6.81 12.23 24.39
C GLU A 138 -6.58 13.34 25.44
N GLY A 139 -7.65 14.04 25.82
CA GLY A 139 -7.64 15.04 26.88
C GLY A 139 -7.24 16.45 26.47
N ALA A 140 -7.38 17.36 27.44
CA ALA A 140 -7.15 18.79 27.24
C ALA A 140 -5.68 19.12 26.94
N GLU A 141 -4.72 18.44 27.58
CA GLU A 141 -3.29 18.66 27.35
C GLU A 141 -2.91 18.39 25.89
N ALA A 142 -3.39 17.28 25.32
CA ALA A 142 -3.15 16.96 23.92
C ALA A 142 -3.81 17.99 22.98
N ALA A 143 -5.02 18.41 23.31
CA ALA A 143 -5.73 19.43 22.54
C ALA A 143 -5.00 20.78 22.55
N GLU A 144 -4.52 21.23 23.72
CA GLU A 144 -3.75 22.46 23.89
C GLU A 144 -2.43 22.39 23.12
N TRP A 145 -1.72 21.27 23.23
CA TRP A 145 -0.45 21.05 22.53
C TRP A 145 -0.60 21.13 21.01
N PHE A 146 -1.55 20.40 20.43
CA PHE A 146 -1.78 20.45 18.99
C PHE A 146 -2.35 21.80 18.54
N SER A 147 -3.16 22.46 19.39
CA SER A 147 -3.69 23.78 19.08
C SER A 147 -2.60 24.84 19.04
N ALA A 148 -1.64 24.78 19.97
CA ALA A 148 -0.46 25.64 19.98
C ALA A 148 0.43 25.38 18.75
N TYR A 149 0.71 24.12 18.42
CA TYR A 149 1.56 23.77 17.28
C TYR A 149 0.97 24.22 15.92
N PHE A 150 -0.34 24.06 15.73
CA PHE A 150 -1.01 24.46 14.49
C PHE A 150 -1.55 25.90 14.49
N GLY A 151 -1.56 26.57 15.65
CA GLY A 151 -2.12 27.92 15.82
C GLY A 151 -3.64 27.98 15.67
N LYS A 152 -4.35 26.86 15.84
CA LYS A 152 -5.81 26.74 15.67
C LYS A 152 -6.38 25.57 16.48
N PRO A 153 -7.64 25.64 16.93
CA PRO A 153 -8.27 24.57 17.70
C PRO A 153 -8.12 23.20 17.04
N SER A 154 -7.45 22.29 17.76
CA SER A 154 -7.04 20.97 17.30
C SER A 154 -7.13 19.99 18.46
N ARG A 155 -7.52 18.74 18.18
CA ARG A 155 -7.62 17.66 19.18
C ARG A 155 -6.98 16.40 18.66
N LEU A 156 -6.25 15.69 19.51
CA LEU A 156 -5.80 14.33 19.21
C LEU A 156 -6.89 13.35 19.64
N VAL A 157 -7.25 12.42 18.76
CA VAL A 157 -8.26 11.40 19.04
C VAL A 157 -7.77 10.01 18.65
N ARG A 158 -8.28 9.00 19.34
CA ARG A 158 -7.98 7.57 19.11
C ARG A 158 -9.23 6.81 18.67
N PHE A 159 -9.04 5.89 17.73
CA PHE A 159 -10.15 5.15 17.14
C PHE A 159 -10.85 4.29 18.20
N LYS A 160 -12.17 4.42 18.34
CA LYS A 160 -12.98 3.72 19.34
C LYS A 160 -13.39 2.33 18.85
N GLN A 161 -12.43 1.40 18.80
CA GLN A 161 -12.64 0.03 18.25
C GLN A 161 -13.78 -0.76 18.91
N VAL A 162 -14.16 -0.43 20.14
CA VAL A 162 -15.23 -1.13 20.88
C VAL A 162 -16.62 -0.90 20.30
N SER A 163 -16.87 0.25 19.64
CA SER A 163 -18.16 0.60 19.05
C SER A 163 -18.08 0.93 17.56
N GLU A 164 -16.91 1.33 17.07
CA GLU A 164 -16.74 1.75 15.68
C GLU A 164 -16.13 0.66 14.81
N THR A 165 -16.52 0.67 13.53
CA THR A 165 -15.90 -0.17 12.49
C THR A 165 -15.85 0.62 11.19
N ARG A 166 -14.70 0.57 10.50
CA ARG A 166 -14.56 1.05 9.12
C ARG A 166 -14.23 -0.12 8.21
N PRO A 167 -15.16 -0.58 7.34
CA PRO A 167 -14.86 -1.64 6.39
C PRO A 167 -13.92 -1.15 5.29
N THR A 168 -13.13 -2.05 4.72
CA THR A 168 -12.46 -1.82 3.44
C THR A 168 -13.49 -1.78 2.30
N ASN A 169 -13.10 -1.25 1.14
CA ASN A 169 -13.97 -1.29 -0.04
C ASN A 169 -14.22 -2.77 -0.44
N PRO A 170 -15.49 -3.23 -0.46
CA PRO A 170 -15.84 -4.63 -0.67
C PRO A 170 -15.50 -5.14 -2.07
N ASP A 171 -15.43 -4.26 -3.08
CA ASP A 171 -15.08 -4.63 -4.46
C ASP A 171 -13.63 -5.13 -4.58
N TYR A 172 -12.78 -4.75 -3.63
CA TYR A 172 -11.37 -5.15 -3.60
C TYR A 172 -11.05 -6.12 -2.47
N ALA A 173 -11.68 -5.94 -1.30
CA ALA A 173 -11.43 -6.78 -0.13
C ALA A 173 -12.64 -6.78 0.80
N GLN A 174 -13.50 -7.79 0.70
CA GLN A 174 -14.64 -7.95 1.61
C GLN A 174 -14.21 -8.54 2.96
N GLY A 175 -14.84 -8.07 4.05
CA GLY A 175 -14.67 -8.62 5.40
C GLY A 175 -13.47 -8.09 6.20
N TYR A 176 -12.63 -7.24 5.59
CA TYR A 176 -11.53 -6.57 6.27
C TYR A 176 -11.97 -5.21 6.82
N LYS A 177 -11.22 -4.73 7.81
CA LYS A 177 -11.50 -3.48 8.52
C LYS A 177 -10.24 -2.63 8.59
N ILE A 178 -10.43 -1.34 8.77
CA ILE A 178 -9.38 -0.35 9.00
C ILE A 178 -9.75 0.55 10.19
N MET A 179 -8.78 1.31 10.68
CA MET A 179 -9.01 2.44 11.59
C MET A 179 -8.85 3.73 10.80
N PHE A 180 -8.02 4.69 11.21
CA PHE A 180 -7.84 5.95 10.47
C PHE A 180 -6.94 5.83 9.23
N THR A 181 -6.62 4.62 8.79
CA THR A 181 -5.99 4.36 7.49
C THR A 181 -6.92 4.79 6.34
N ASP A 182 -6.36 5.04 5.15
CA ASP A 182 -7.12 5.56 4.01
C ASP A 182 -8.01 4.50 3.34
N CYS A 183 -7.44 3.35 2.94
CA CYS A 183 -8.18 2.38 2.14
C CYS A 183 -8.02 0.92 2.61
N PHE A 184 -6.79 0.49 2.93
CA PHE A 184 -6.50 -0.91 3.26
C PHE A 184 -5.52 -1.01 4.43
N PRO A 185 -5.50 -2.15 5.15
CA PRO A 185 -4.70 -2.33 6.37
C PRO A 185 -3.18 -2.22 6.17
N PHE A 186 -2.68 -2.55 4.98
CA PHE A 186 -1.24 -2.53 4.69
C PHE A 186 -0.95 -1.94 3.30
N LEU A 187 0.22 -1.32 3.18
CA LEU A 187 0.82 -0.91 1.91
C LEU A 187 2.22 -1.53 1.79
N ILE A 188 2.51 -2.18 0.67
CA ILE A 188 3.84 -2.66 0.31
C ILE A 188 4.44 -1.79 -0.80
N ALA A 189 5.74 -1.59 -0.75
CA ALA A 189 6.53 -0.99 -1.82
C ALA A 189 7.92 -1.62 -1.87
N SER A 190 8.55 -1.65 -3.03
CA SER A 190 9.92 -2.15 -3.16
C SER A 190 10.97 -1.03 -3.25
N GLN A 191 12.17 -1.32 -2.78
CA GLN A 191 13.34 -0.46 -2.97
C GLN A 191 13.64 -0.30 -4.46
N GLY A 192 13.57 -1.38 -5.24
CA GLY A 192 13.76 -1.34 -6.70
C GLY A 192 12.81 -0.37 -7.41
N SER A 193 11.53 -0.31 -7.01
CA SER A 193 10.57 0.69 -7.54
C SER A 193 10.98 2.12 -7.23
N LEU A 194 11.51 2.37 -6.02
CA LEU A 194 11.94 3.70 -5.62
C LEU A 194 13.21 4.11 -6.36
N ASP A 195 14.17 3.20 -6.49
CA ASP A 195 15.44 3.44 -7.18
C ASP A 195 15.17 3.77 -8.66
N ALA A 196 14.33 2.99 -9.34
CA ALA A 196 13.93 3.26 -10.72
C ALA A 196 13.20 4.60 -10.89
N LEU A 197 12.38 5.01 -9.90
CA LEU A 197 11.77 6.34 -9.91
C LEU A 197 12.82 7.45 -9.71
N ASN A 198 13.76 7.25 -8.79
CA ASN A 198 14.81 8.22 -8.49
C ASN A 198 15.82 8.38 -9.63
N GLU A 199 15.98 7.39 -10.51
CA GLU A 199 16.79 7.52 -11.73
C GLU A 199 16.22 8.55 -12.74
N VAL A 200 14.90 8.75 -12.74
CA VAL A 200 14.22 9.67 -13.67
C VAL A 200 13.81 11.00 -13.03
N LEU A 201 13.88 11.10 -11.70
CA LEU A 201 13.63 12.35 -10.98
C LEU A 201 14.83 13.28 -11.05
N LYS A 202 14.56 14.59 -11.18
CA LYS A 202 15.61 15.62 -11.07
C LYS A 202 16.28 15.61 -9.69
N GLU A 203 15.48 15.42 -8.65
CA GLU A 203 15.94 15.31 -7.27
C GLU A 203 15.38 14.02 -6.65
N PRO A 204 16.24 13.09 -6.21
CA PRO A 204 15.79 11.85 -5.58
C PRO A 204 14.91 12.11 -4.35
N VAL A 205 13.88 11.29 -4.19
CA VAL A 205 12.99 11.34 -3.02
C VAL A 205 13.15 10.08 -2.15
N PRO A 206 13.03 10.21 -0.82
CA PRO A 206 13.07 9.06 0.09
C PRO A 206 11.75 8.27 0.12
N MET A 207 11.82 6.99 0.53
CA MET A 207 10.66 6.10 0.65
C MET A 207 9.59 6.63 1.64
N ASN A 208 10.00 7.42 2.63
CA ASN A 208 9.09 7.96 3.65
C ASN A 208 7.98 8.86 3.06
N ARG A 209 8.13 9.36 1.82
CA ARG A 209 7.08 10.09 1.10
C ARG A 209 5.92 9.19 0.65
N PHE A 210 6.21 7.91 0.38
CA PHE A 210 5.21 6.93 -0.07
C PHE A 210 4.52 6.19 1.08
N ARG A 211 5.12 6.26 2.27
CA ARG A 211 4.56 5.78 3.54
C ARG A 211 4.14 4.30 3.55
N PRO A 212 4.91 3.36 2.96
CA PRO A 212 4.57 1.94 3.02
C PRO A 212 4.65 1.42 4.46
N ASN A 213 3.92 0.36 4.74
CA ASN A 213 4.05 -0.43 5.97
C ASN A 213 5.14 -1.50 5.85
N ILE A 214 5.29 -2.07 4.65
CA ILE A 214 6.25 -3.13 4.35
C ILE A 214 7.13 -2.64 3.21
N LEU A 215 8.41 -2.43 3.48
CA LEU A 215 9.41 -2.14 2.46
C LEU A 215 10.15 -3.43 2.15
N VAL A 216 10.26 -3.76 0.86
CA VAL A 216 10.97 -4.96 0.40
C VAL A 216 12.13 -4.62 -0.52
N ASP A 217 13.05 -5.56 -0.69
CA ASP A 217 14.23 -5.43 -1.53
C ASP A 217 14.50 -6.73 -2.30
N GLY A 218 15.37 -6.67 -3.30
CA GLY A 218 15.80 -7.84 -4.08
C GLY A 218 14.81 -8.31 -5.14
N CYS A 219 13.88 -7.45 -5.58
CA CYS A 219 13.00 -7.72 -6.72
C CYS A 219 13.21 -6.69 -7.85
N TYR A 220 12.74 -7.02 -9.06
CA TYR A 220 12.73 -6.07 -10.17
C TYR A 220 11.81 -4.87 -9.85
N PRO A 221 12.15 -3.65 -10.32
CA PRO A 221 11.29 -2.48 -10.12
C PRO A 221 9.83 -2.76 -10.50
N TYR A 222 8.92 -2.34 -9.62
CA TYR A 222 7.46 -2.49 -9.74
C TYR A 222 6.93 -3.93 -9.76
N SER A 223 7.75 -4.93 -9.41
CA SER A 223 7.28 -6.33 -9.31
C SER A 223 6.13 -6.49 -8.33
N GLU A 224 6.07 -5.66 -7.28
CA GLU A 224 4.99 -5.70 -6.30
C GLU A 224 3.61 -5.47 -6.88
N ASP A 225 3.49 -4.83 -8.05
CA ASP A 225 2.21 -4.60 -8.72
C ASP A 225 1.49 -5.92 -9.07
N LEU A 226 2.27 -6.97 -9.35
CA LEU A 226 1.79 -8.26 -9.85
C LEU A 226 1.59 -9.30 -8.73
N TRP A 227 2.01 -9.00 -7.50
CA TRP A 227 1.93 -9.96 -6.41
C TRP A 227 0.49 -10.10 -5.93
N LYS A 228 -0.14 -11.23 -6.25
CA LYS A 228 -1.51 -11.54 -5.80
C LYS A 228 -1.53 -12.18 -4.41
N THR A 229 -0.60 -13.11 -4.17
CA THR A 229 -0.45 -13.83 -2.90
C THR A 229 1.00 -13.75 -2.45
N ILE A 230 1.22 -13.21 -1.27
CA ILE A 230 2.55 -12.96 -0.70
C ILE A 230 2.64 -13.72 0.62
N LYS A 231 3.63 -14.59 0.76
CA LYS A 231 3.90 -15.28 2.03
C LYS A 231 5.07 -14.60 2.74
N ILE A 232 4.82 -14.16 3.96
CA ILE A 232 5.82 -13.60 4.87
C ILE A 232 5.79 -14.40 6.16
N ASN A 233 6.85 -15.15 6.46
CA ASN A 233 6.81 -16.15 7.53
C ASN A 233 5.63 -17.13 7.30
N ASN A 234 4.72 -17.17 8.26
CA ASN A 234 3.57 -18.06 8.33
C ASN A 234 2.30 -17.32 7.88
N LEU A 235 2.43 -16.07 7.43
CA LEU A 235 1.34 -15.16 7.14
C LEU A 235 1.16 -15.00 5.65
N THR A 236 -0.09 -15.04 5.22
CA THR A 236 -0.52 -14.88 3.83
C THR A 236 -1.15 -13.52 3.65
N PHE A 237 -0.51 -12.69 2.84
CA PHE A 237 -1.05 -11.42 2.39
C PHE A 237 -1.59 -11.55 0.96
N LEU A 238 -2.63 -10.78 0.67
CA LEU A 238 -3.24 -10.70 -0.64
C LEU A 238 -3.05 -9.29 -1.19
N GLY A 239 -2.49 -9.17 -2.39
CA GLY A 239 -2.43 -7.92 -3.13
C GLY A 239 -3.78 -7.62 -3.75
N VAL A 240 -4.41 -6.51 -3.33
CA VAL A 240 -5.82 -6.22 -3.65
C VAL A 240 -5.99 -5.06 -4.61
N LYS A 241 -5.11 -4.06 -4.55
CA LYS A 241 -5.24 -2.86 -5.39
C LYS A 241 -3.91 -2.11 -5.49
N LEU A 242 -3.53 -1.67 -6.70
CA LEU A 242 -2.45 -0.70 -6.85
C LEU A 242 -2.74 0.57 -6.02
N CYS A 243 -1.72 1.10 -5.35
CA CYS A 243 -1.88 2.29 -4.53
C CYS A 243 -1.82 3.54 -5.39
N ASN A 244 -3.00 4.11 -5.68
CA ASN A 244 -3.10 5.42 -6.29
C ASN A 244 -2.58 6.49 -5.33
N ARG A 245 -1.70 7.36 -5.80
CA ARG A 245 -1.04 8.37 -4.99
C ARG A 245 -1.82 9.66 -5.03
N CYS A 246 -2.11 10.20 -3.86
CA CYS A 246 -2.56 11.59 -3.70
C CYS A 246 -1.34 12.54 -3.69
N LYS A 247 -1.54 13.81 -3.32
CA LYS A 247 -0.45 14.79 -3.19
C LYS A 247 0.49 14.61 -2.00
N VAL A 248 0.22 13.68 -1.07
CA VAL A 248 1.06 13.50 0.13
C VAL A 248 2.54 13.18 -0.20
N PRO A 249 2.87 12.35 -1.20
CA PRO A 249 4.27 12.12 -1.59
C PRO A 249 4.99 13.37 -2.10
N THR A 250 4.28 14.46 -2.40
CA THR A 250 4.93 15.72 -2.81
C THR A 250 5.36 16.59 -1.64
N ILE A 251 5.03 16.19 -0.41
CA ILE A 251 5.40 16.90 0.81
C ILE A 251 6.77 16.40 1.26
N ASN A 252 7.73 17.32 1.39
CA ASN A 252 9.02 17.02 1.97
C ASN A 252 8.83 16.71 3.46
N GLN A 253 9.19 15.50 3.88
CA GLN A 253 8.96 15.02 5.23
C GLN A 253 9.92 15.63 6.27
N ASP A 254 10.96 16.35 5.85
CA ASP A 254 11.96 16.98 6.71
C ASP A 254 11.62 18.43 7.09
N ASN A 255 10.91 19.15 6.22
CA ASN A 255 10.55 20.55 6.45
C ASN A 255 9.04 20.85 6.28
N GLY A 256 8.25 19.87 5.86
CA GLY A 256 6.80 20.02 5.66
C GLY A 256 6.41 20.86 4.45
N ILE A 257 7.37 21.23 3.58
CA ILE A 257 7.10 22.06 2.41
C ILE A 257 6.51 21.20 1.28
N PRO A 258 5.34 21.55 0.74
CA PRO A 258 4.76 20.86 -0.42
C PRO A 258 5.49 21.24 -1.71
N GLY A 259 5.58 20.30 -2.64
CA GLY A 259 6.03 20.51 -4.02
C GLY A 259 5.11 19.82 -5.04
N THR A 260 5.62 19.58 -6.24
CA THR A 260 4.91 18.88 -7.32
C THR A 260 5.43 17.45 -7.54
N GLU A 261 6.71 17.21 -7.25
CA GLU A 261 7.33 15.89 -7.40
C GLU A 261 7.15 15.00 -6.16
N PRO A 262 6.91 13.68 -6.33
CA PRO A 262 7.15 12.88 -7.53
C PRO A 262 5.95 12.71 -8.47
N THR A 263 4.85 13.46 -8.25
CA THR A 263 3.60 13.24 -9.00
C THR A 263 3.74 13.59 -10.48
N GLU A 264 4.43 14.69 -10.82
CA GLU A 264 4.64 15.09 -12.22
C GLU A 264 5.43 14.05 -12.99
N THR A 265 6.52 13.54 -12.42
CA THR A 265 7.32 12.48 -13.04
C THR A 265 6.51 11.18 -13.16
N LEU A 266 5.80 10.76 -12.11
CA LEU A 266 4.96 9.55 -12.16
C LEU A 266 3.81 9.65 -13.18
N LEU A 267 3.31 10.83 -13.51
CA LEU A 267 2.27 10.99 -14.55
C LEU A 267 2.75 10.50 -15.92
N THR A 268 4.06 10.55 -16.19
CA THR A 268 4.63 10.24 -17.51
C THR A 268 4.73 8.74 -17.81
N PHE A 269 4.80 7.88 -16.78
CA PHE A 269 5.03 6.44 -16.95
C PHE A 269 4.30 5.53 -15.95
N ARG A 270 3.64 6.10 -14.94
CA ARG A 270 2.93 5.38 -13.86
C ARG A 270 1.50 5.89 -13.67
N SER A 271 0.88 6.46 -14.70
CA SER A 271 -0.48 6.98 -14.64
C SER A 271 -1.55 5.93 -14.97
N ASP A 272 -2.82 6.27 -14.73
CA ASP A 272 -3.98 5.52 -15.21
C ASP A 272 -3.91 5.21 -16.70
N GLU A 273 -3.52 6.20 -17.51
CA GLU A 273 -3.42 6.08 -18.95
C GLU A 273 -2.41 5.00 -19.37
N VAL A 274 -1.31 4.87 -18.63
CA VAL A 274 -0.25 3.91 -18.94
C VAL A 274 -0.57 2.53 -18.40
N LEU A 275 -1.06 2.43 -17.16
CA LEU A 275 -1.20 1.15 -16.46
C LEU A 275 -2.60 0.55 -16.53
N ARG A 276 -3.61 1.39 -16.77
CA ARG A 276 -5.03 1.03 -16.77
C ARG A 276 -5.75 1.66 -17.96
N PRO A 277 -5.27 1.49 -19.21
CA PRO A 277 -5.77 2.21 -20.38
C PRO A 277 -7.23 1.90 -20.74
N SER A 278 -7.76 0.76 -20.29
CA SER A 278 -9.18 0.40 -20.47
C SER A 278 -10.11 1.04 -19.43
N HIS A 279 -9.57 1.78 -18.44
CA HIS A 279 -10.34 2.46 -17.41
C HIS A 279 -10.46 3.96 -17.72
N LYS A 280 -11.46 4.62 -17.11
CA LYS A 280 -11.59 6.07 -17.15
C LYS A 280 -10.30 6.71 -16.65
N ASN A 281 -9.67 7.52 -17.50
CA ASN A 281 -8.45 8.25 -17.15
C ASN A 281 -8.78 9.37 -16.17
N ASN A 282 -8.48 9.15 -14.89
CA ASN A 282 -8.65 10.14 -13.83
C ASN A 282 -7.33 10.85 -13.50
N ARG A 283 -6.31 10.73 -14.36
CA ARG A 283 -4.95 11.24 -14.16
C ARG A 283 -4.34 10.83 -12.82
N GLN A 284 -4.70 9.66 -12.29
CA GLN A 284 -4.09 9.14 -11.06
C GLN A 284 -2.74 8.51 -11.38
N VAL A 285 -1.83 8.54 -10.41
CA VAL A 285 -0.51 7.89 -10.52
C VAL A 285 -0.36 6.80 -9.47
N TYR A 286 0.50 5.81 -9.72
CA TYR A 286 0.59 4.60 -8.90
C TYR A 286 1.99 4.33 -8.39
N PHE A 287 2.10 4.03 -7.08
CA PHE A 287 3.33 3.55 -6.47
C PHE A 287 3.04 2.70 -5.23
N GLY A 288 3.50 1.45 -5.25
CA GLY A 288 3.22 0.43 -4.24
C GLY A 288 1.84 -0.23 -4.41
N GLN A 289 1.60 -1.26 -3.61
CA GLN A 289 0.40 -2.10 -3.68
C GLN A 289 -0.27 -2.21 -2.31
N ASN A 290 -1.59 -2.06 -2.27
CA ASN A 290 -2.37 -2.27 -1.06
C ASN A 290 -2.57 -3.75 -0.78
N LEU A 291 -2.42 -4.15 0.48
CA LEU A 291 -2.58 -5.54 0.91
C LEU A 291 -3.62 -5.68 2.03
N VAL A 292 -4.17 -6.90 2.11
CA VAL A 292 -4.84 -7.44 3.30
C VAL A 292 -4.11 -8.70 3.78
N CYS A 293 -4.28 -9.10 5.04
CA CYS A 293 -3.69 -10.32 5.57
C CYS A 293 -4.79 -11.36 5.83
N LYS A 294 -4.80 -12.47 5.09
CA LYS A 294 -5.81 -13.52 5.25
C LYS A 294 -5.89 -14.03 6.69
N ASP A 295 -4.74 -14.15 7.33
CA ASP A 295 -4.62 -14.61 8.71
C ASP A 295 -5.08 -13.57 9.74
N SER A 296 -5.37 -12.31 9.36
CA SER A 296 -5.97 -11.34 10.29
C SER A 296 -7.43 -11.66 10.63
N LEU A 297 -8.11 -12.43 9.79
CA LEU A 297 -9.53 -12.79 9.97
C LEU A 297 -9.74 -14.06 10.82
N SER A 298 -8.72 -14.92 10.95
CA SER A 298 -8.83 -16.13 11.76
C SER A 298 -8.78 -15.76 13.24
N GLY A 299 -9.92 -15.75 13.91
CA GLY A 299 -10.01 -15.53 15.36
C GLY A 299 -9.40 -16.70 16.14
N LYS A 300 -8.06 -16.67 16.34
CA LYS A 300 -7.20 -17.42 17.28
C LYS A 300 -5.90 -17.88 16.59
N GLY A 301 -4.77 -17.59 17.24
CA GLY A 301 -3.45 -18.13 16.88
C GLY A 301 -2.32 -17.25 17.42
N LYS A 302 -1.36 -17.84 18.14
CA LYS A 302 -0.05 -17.25 18.42
C LYS A 302 0.79 -17.23 17.14
N GLY A 303 1.72 -16.28 16.98
CA GLY A 303 2.62 -16.17 15.84
C GLY A 303 2.17 -15.21 14.74
N LYS A 304 1.27 -14.26 15.02
CA LYS A 304 0.83 -13.25 14.04
C LYS A 304 1.74 -12.03 14.06
N ILE A 305 3.04 -12.27 13.89
CA ILE A 305 4.06 -11.24 13.93
C ILE A 305 4.93 -11.29 12.69
N ILE A 306 5.10 -10.15 12.03
CA ILE A 306 6.14 -9.98 11.02
C ILE A 306 7.43 -9.56 11.71
N LYS A 307 8.57 -10.05 11.23
CA LYS A 307 9.91 -9.64 11.68
C LYS A 307 10.68 -9.09 10.48
N GLY A 308 11.50 -8.07 10.69
CA GLY A 308 12.40 -7.51 9.68
C GLY A 308 13.47 -8.52 9.25
N LEU A 309 14.14 -8.24 8.12
CA LEU A 309 15.14 -9.12 7.49
C LEU A 309 14.67 -10.57 7.37
N LYS A 310 13.63 -10.80 6.57
CA LYS A 310 13.16 -12.15 6.24
C LYS A 310 12.72 -12.29 4.79
N LYS A 311 13.00 -13.47 4.22
CA LYS A 311 12.75 -13.85 2.83
C LYS A 311 11.24 -13.97 2.56
N LEU A 312 10.79 -13.47 1.40
CA LEU A 312 9.42 -13.57 0.90
C LEU A 312 9.35 -14.67 -0.14
N SER A 313 8.50 -15.67 0.04
CA SER A 313 8.19 -16.62 -1.03
C SER A 313 7.00 -16.10 -1.84
N GLY A 314 7.20 -15.94 -3.14
CA GLY A 314 6.13 -15.69 -4.10
C GLY A 314 5.57 -17.05 -4.56
N GLY A 315 4.25 -17.21 -4.57
CA GLY A 315 3.65 -18.34 -5.26
C GLY A 315 3.82 -18.16 -6.77
N ALA A 316 4.53 -19.07 -7.43
CA ALA A 316 4.60 -19.13 -8.89
C ALA A 316 3.38 -19.84 -9.52
N ASP A 317 2.43 -20.31 -8.70
CA ASP A 317 1.26 -21.02 -9.19
C ASP A 317 0.09 -20.05 -9.46
N HIS A 318 -0.27 -20.01 -10.75
CA HIS A 318 -1.30 -19.19 -11.40
C HIS A 318 -0.86 -17.80 -11.86
N MET A 319 0.06 -17.78 -12.84
CA MET A 319 -0.19 -17.00 -14.05
C MET A 319 -1.36 -17.63 -14.83
N LYS A 320 -2.56 -17.56 -14.25
CA LYS A 320 -3.79 -17.46 -15.02
C LYS A 320 -4.21 -16.00 -14.91
N ILE A 321 -4.21 -15.31 -16.03
CA ILE A 321 -5.19 -14.26 -16.26
C ILE A 321 -6.53 -15.00 -16.24
N CYS A 322 -7.09 -15.24 -15.05
CA CYS A 322 -8.53 -15.39 -14.95
C CYS A 322 -9.05 -13.96 -15.03
N SER A 323 -9.30 -13.50 -16.25
CA SER A 323 -10.49 -12.70 -16.48
C SER A 323 -11.65 -13.57 -16.00
N ASP A 324 -12.41 -13.10 -15.01
CA ASP A 324 -13.82 -13.50 -14.94
C ASP A 324 -14.48 -12.89 -16.18
N LEU A 325 -14.30 -13.56 -17.31
CA LEU A 325 -15.17 -13.48 -18.46
C LEU A 325 -15.82 -14.85 -18.55
N ASN A 326 -17.14 -14.85 -18.57
CA ASN A 326 -17.93 -16.01 -18.94
C ASN A 326 -17.30 -16.72 -20.14
N SER A 327 -17.25 -18.04 -20.01
CA SER A 327 -16.93 -19.01 -21.04
C SER A 327 -17.52 -18.65 -22.40
N GLU A 328 -16.66 -18.45 -23.39
CA GLU A 328 -16.86 -18.97 -24.75
C GLU A 328 -15.48 -19.06 -25.42
N GLN A 329 -14.98 -20.28 -25.57
CA GLN A 329 -13.78 -20.57 -26.36
C GLN A 329 -14.09 -20.31 -27.83
N THR A 330 -13.41 -19.37 -28.48
CA THR A 330 -13.43 -19.26 -29.95
C THR A 330 -12.24 -20.03 -30.51
N VAL A 331 -12.49 -21.25 -30.99
CA VAL A 331 -11.57 -22.02 -31.83
C VAL A 331 -11.83 -21.61 -33.28
N THR A 332 -10.83 -21.05 -33.97
CA THR A 332 -10.92 -20.85 -35.42
C THR A 332 -10.35 -22.09 -36.11
N GLU A 333 -11.23 -22.98 -36.57
CA GLU A 333 -10.86 -24.09 -37.45
C GLU A 333 -10.74 -23.57 -38.90
N PHE A 334 -9.60 -23.81 -39.54
CA PHE A 334 -9.48 -23.63 -41.00
C PHE A 334 -9.92 -24.93 -41.69
N ARG A 335 -11.02 -24.85 -42.44
CA ARG A 335 -11.54 -25.94 -43.27
C ARG A 335 -11.50 -25.53 -44.74
N GLU A 336 -11.03 -26.45 -45.58
CA GLU A 336 -11.22 -26.38 -47.02
C GLU A 336 -11.84 -27.72 -47.44
N GLY A 337 -13.17 -27.74 -47.65
CA GLY A 337 -13.95 -28.97 -47.83
C GLY A 337 -14.05 -29.83 -46.55
N ASP A 338 -14.26 -31.14 -46.71
CA ASP A 338 -14.52 -32.10 -45.60
C ASP A 338 -13.24 -32.60 -44.88
N GLY A 339 -12.11 -31.90 -44.97
CA GLY A 339 -10.84 -32.28 -44.33
C GLY A 339 -10.28 -31.20 -43.39
N LEU A 340 -9.80 -31.61 -42.21
CA LEU A 340 -9.17 -30.73 -41.20
C LEU A 340 -7.68 -30.51 -41.52
N LEU A 341 -7.24 -29.26 -41.71
CA LEU A 341 -5.85 -28.92 -42.10
C LEU A 341 -4.91 -28.56 -40.92
N GLY A 342 -5.42 -28.48 -39.69
CA GLY A 342 -4.63 -28.28 -38.46
C GLY A 342 -5.08 -27.08 -37.61
N SER A 343 -4.57 -27.01 -36.38
CA SER A 343 -4.82 -25.90 -35.42
C SER A 343 -3.52 -25.15 -35.12
N LEU A 344 -3.58 -23.81 -35.05
CA LEU A 344 -2.45 -22.96 -34.71
C LEU A 344 -2.62 -22.44 -33.27
N VAL A 345 -1.64 -22.71 -32.40
CA VAL A 345 -1.54 -22.12 -31.06
C VAL A 345 -0.41 -21.09 -31.09
N MET A 346 -0.72 -19.80 -30.97
CA MET A 346 0.30 -18.75 -30.85
C MET A 346 0.83 -18.70 -29.41
N SER A 347 2.12 -18.97 -29.24
CA SER A 347 2.88 -18.75 -28.00
C SER A 347 3.82 -17.56 -28.20
N MET A 348 3.72 -16.52 -27.38
CA MET A 348 4.64 -15.38 -27.38
C MET A 348 5.69 -15.55 -26.27
N ALA A 349 6.94 -15.81 -26.66
CA ALA A 349 8.10 -15.89 -25.77
C ALA A 349 8.87 -14.54 -25.73
N VAL A 350 9.41 -14.17 -24.57
CA VAL A 350 10.20 -12.94 -24.32
C VAL A 350 11.70 -13.19 -24.61
N PRO A 351 12.45 -12.28 -25.29
CA PRO A 351 13.86 -12.52 -25.66
C PRO A 351 14.88 -12.10 -24.57
N PRO A 352 16.14 -12.62 -24.60
CA PRO A 352 17.13 -12.47 -23.53
C PRO A 352 18.03 -11.21 -23.54
N LYS A 353 18.66 -10.99 -22.38
CA LYS A 353 19.35 -9.80 -21.81
C LYS A 353 20.62 -9.22 -22.47
N SER A 354 21.01 -9.53 -23.71
CA SER A 354 22.28 -8.99 -24.28
C SER A 354 22.15 -7.80 -25.23
N GLN A 355 20.98 -7.17 -25.34
CA GLN A 355 20.81 -5.92 -26.10
C GLN A 355 19.97 -4.95 -25.27
N VAL A 356 20.64 -3.97 -24.66
CA VAL A 356 19.98 -2.82 -24.04
C VAL A 356 19.80 -1.75 -25.12
N ALA A 357 18.56 -1.34 -25.36
CA ALA A 357 18.22 -0.09 -26.04
C ALA A 357 17.01 0.58 -25.33
N PRO A 358 16.94 1.92 -25.31
CA PRO A 358 16.31 2.70 -24.24
C PRO A 358 14.78 2.71 -24.31
N LEU A 359 14.16 2.99 -23.14
CA LEU A 359 12.78 3.38 -22.74
C LEU A 359 11.58 3.27 -23.72
N ALA A 360 11.77 3.35 -25.04
CA ALA A 360 10.75 3.21 -26.08
C ALA A 360 10.11 1.81 -26.12
N LEU A 361 10.87 0.74 -25.84
CA LEU A 361 10.34 -0.64 -25.87
C LEU A 361 9.42 -0.98 -24.69
N ALA A 362 9.56 -0.29 -23.55
CA ALA A 362 8.63 -0.45 -22.41
C ALA A 362 7.23 0.11 -22.74
N LYS A 363 7.16 1.15 -23.59
CA LYS A 363 5.89 1.70 -24.08
C LYS A 363 5.19 0.73 -25.04
N GLU A 364 5.93 0.07 -25.93
CA GLU A 364 5.34 -0.87 -26.90
C GLU A 364 4.87 -2.17 -26.24
N ALA A 365 5.59 -2.68 -25.23
CA ALA A 365 5.16 -3.85 -24.47
C ALA A 365 3.87 -3.60 -23.66
N CYS A 366 3.66 -2.38 -23.16
CA CYS A 366 2.40 -1.99 -22.51
C CYS A 366 1.27 -1.75 -23.53
N ALA A 367 1.56 -1.14 -24.68
CA ALA A 367 0.55 -0.77 -25.66
C ALA A 367 -0.05 -1.99 -26.40
N SER A 368 0.72 -3.05 -26.66
CA SER A 368 0.23 -4.22 -27.39
C SER A 368 -0.70 -5.12 -26.57
N MET A 369 -0.78 -4.96 -25.24
CA MET A 369 -1.65 -5.77 -24.37
C MET A 369 -3.10 -5.26 -24.32
N VAL A 370 -3.40 -4.11 -24.92
CA VAL A 370 -4.59 -3.30 -24.58
C VAL A 370 -5.63 -3.22 -25.70
N SER A 371 -5.25 -3.49 -26.95
CA SER A 371 -6.04 -3.13 -28.14
C SER A 371 -7.26 -4.02 -28.46
N GLY A 372 -7.86 -4.71 -27.49
CA GLY A 372 -8.82 -5.79 -27.77
C GLY A 372 -10.07 -5.87 -26.92
N TRP A 373 -10.74 -4.77 -26.53
CA TRP A 373 -11.95 -4.86 -25.68
C TRP A 373 -13.06 -3.88 -26.07
N LYS A 374 -14.26 -4.42 -26.35
CA LYS A 374 -15.53 -3.70 -26.54
C LYS A 374 -16.33 -3.64 -25.23
N GLN A 375 -17.15 -2.58 -25.14
CA GLN A 375 -17.90 -2.08 -23.98
C GLN A 375 -19.01 -3.00 -23.44
N GLY A 376 -19.33 -2.80 -22.16
CA GLY A 376 -20.57 -3.17 -21.45
C GLY A 376 -20.91 -2.10 -20.39
N PRO A 377 -22.18 -1.99 -19.92
CA PRO A 377 -22.84 -0.71 -19.70
C PRO A 377 -22.60 -0.05 -18.33
N GLU A 378 -22.74 1.27 -18.36
CA GLU A 378 -22.48 2.27 -17.32
C GLU A 378 -23.52 2.29 -16.19
N GLY A 379 -23.08 2.81 -15.04
CA GLY A 379 -23.97 3.43 -14.06
C GLY A 379 -23.29 3.68 -12.72
N TRP A 380 -22.85 4.92 -12.48
CA TRP A 380 -23.07 5.75 -11.28
C TRP A 380 -21.96 6.81 -11.08
N MET A 381 -22.41 8.06 -10.92
CA MET A 381 -21.62 9.28 -10.78
C MET A 381 -21.02 9.41 -9.39
N GLU A 382 -19.71 9.67 -9.31
CA GLU A 382 -19.07 10.25 -8.13
C GLU A 382 -19.13 11.78 -8.27
N SER A 383 -19.92 12.43 -7.40
CA SER A 383 -20.05 13.88 -7.37
C SER A 383 -18.80 14.52 -6.79
N GLN A 384 -18.07 15.30 -7.59
CA GLN A 384 -17.12 16.30 -7.12
C GLN A 384 -17.64 17.68 -7.48
N SER A 385 -18.00 18.47 -6.49
CA SER A 385 -17.91 19.93 -6.57
C SER A 385 -17.74 20.50 -5.16
N ALA A 386 -16.59 21.13 -4.93
CA ALA A 386 -16.43 22.07 -3.82
C ALA A 386 -16.99 23.42 -4.31
N PRO A 387 -17.77 24.16 -3.50
CA PRO A 387 -18.21 25.49 -3.90
C PRO A 387 -17.04 26.48 -3.78
N GLU A 388 -16.85 27.28 -4.82
CA GLU A 388 -16.01 28.48 -4.82
C GLU A 388 -16.53 29.51 -3.79
N PRO A 389 -15.64 30.33 -3.19
CA PRO A 389 -16.05 31.39 -2.29
C PRO A 389 -16.60 32.58 -3.10
N GLN A 390 -17.85 32.97 -2.84
CA GLN A 390 -18.33 34.30 -3.18
C GLN A 390 -18.00 35.28 -2.06
N ALA A 391 -17.59 36.48 -2.48
CA ALA A 391 -17.13 37.61 -1.69
C ALA A 391 -18.16 38.18 -0.71
#